data_AF-A0A662I577-F1
#
_entry.id   AF-A0A662I577-F1
#
_cell.length_a   1.000
_cell.length_b   1.000
_cell.length_c   1.000
_cell.angle_alpha   90.00
_cell.angle_beta   90.00
_cell.angle_gamma   90.00
#
_symmetry.space_group_name_H-M   'P 1'
#
loop_
_entity.id
_entity.type
_entity.pdbx_description
1 polymer ?
#
loop_
_entity_poly.entity_id
_entity_poly.type
_entity_poly.pdbx_seq_one_letter_code
_entity_poly.pdbx_strand_id
1 'polypeptide(L)'
;MPAELTKKVLREVKIARKYNHRRLVVLSGDDDEKLVGTLIAMVTSYVRRHGLREPILYAFNPFYEDGSQRKSLFKAGVNQQDLIIEFVPYHETQKVLGRTYDLAILDLINNL
;
A
#
# COMPACT_ATOMS: atom_id res chain seq x y z
N MET A 1 -9.41 11.67 0.44
CA MET A 1 -8.41 12.35 -0.44
C MET A 1 -9.13 13.08 -1.58
N PRO A 2 -8.73 14.31 -1.97
CA PRO A 2 -9.31 14.98 -3.13
C PRO A 2 -9.05 14.17 -4.41
N ALA A 3 -10.09 13.88 -5.19
CA ALA A 3 -10.00 13.02 -6.39
C ALA A 3 -8.93 13.48 -7.40
N GLU A 4 -8.67 14.79 -7.46
CA GLU A 4 -7.62 15.38 -8.31
C GLU A 4 -6.21 14.93 -7.93
N LEU A 5 -5.91 14.75 -6.64
CA LEU A 5 -4.59 14.32 -6.20
C LEU A 5 -4.34 12.86 -6.57
N THR A 6 -5.34 11.99 -6.40
CA THR A 6 -5.29 10.60 -6.86
C THR A 6 -5.05 10.52 -8.37
N LYS A 7 -5.73 11.35 -9.18
CA LYS A 7 -5.50 11.40 -10.63
C LYS A 7 -4.06 11.78 -10.98
N LYS A 8 -3.48 12.78 -10.30
CA LYS A 8 -2.08 13.19 -10.50
C LYS A 8 -1.12 12.04 -10.19
N VAL A 9 -1.28 11.38 -9.05
CA VAL A 9 -0.46 10.22 -8.68
C VAL A 9 -0.56 9.12 -9.73
N LEU A 10 -1.77 8.74 -10.16
CA LEU A 10 -1.96 7.70 -11.18
C LEU A 10 -1.36 8.08 -12.54
N ARG A 11 -1.36 9.37 -12.90
CA ARG A 11 -0.69 9.85 -14.12
C ARG A 11 0.83 9.67 -14.02
N GLU A 12 1.43 10.06 -12.90
CA GLU A 12 2.86 9.88 -12.66
C GLU A 12 3.28 8.42 -12.63
N VAL A 13 2.44 7.56 -12.06
CA VAL A 13 2.65 6.10 -12.06
C VAL A 13 2.55 5.53 -13.47
N LYS A 14 1.61 5.99 -14.31
CA LYS A 14 1.53 5.59 -15.73
C LYS A 14 2.81 5.94 -16.49
N ILE A 15 3.36 7.13 -16.26
CA ILE A 15 4.63 7.55 -16.88
C ILE A 15 5.77 6.66 -16.36
N ALA A 16 5.85 6.44 -15.05
CA ALA A 16 6.88 5.63 -14.43
C ALA A 16 6.90 4.19 -14.98
N ARG A 17 5.73 3.56 -15.17
CA ARG A 17 5.62 2.23 -15.77
C ARG A 17 6.18 2.17 -17.19
N LYS A 18 5.98 3.22 -18.01
CA LYS A 18 6.53 3.28 -19.38
C LYS A 18 8.06 3.27 -19.39
N TYR A 19 8.68 3.86 -18.37
CA TYR A 19 10.14 4.00 -18.26
C TYR A 19 10.77 3.05 -17.23
N ASN A 20 10.02 2.05 -16.72
CA ASN A 20 10.49 1.12 -15.68
C ASN A 20 11.00 1.81 -14.40
N HIS A 21 10.41 2.93 -14.03
CA HIS A 21 10.71 3.64 -12.80
C HIS A 21 9.77 3.22 -11.67
N ARG A 22 10.30 3.20 -10.43
CA ARG A 22 9.50 3.09 -9.21
C ARG A 22 9.13 4.50 -8.72
N ARG A 23 7.93 4.65 -8.16
CA ARG A 23 7.48 5.90 -7.53
C ARG A 23 7.19 5.63 -6.07
N LEU A 24 7.68 6.50 -5.21
CA LEU A 24 7.34 6.51 -3.80
C LEU A 24 6.21 7.52 -3.60
N VAL A 25 5.15 7.09 -2.91
CA VAL A 25 4.06 7.96 -2.46
C VAL A 25 4.04 7.88 -0.95
N VAL A 26 4.14 9.02 -0.29
CA VAL A 26 4.13 9.12 1.17
C VAL A 26 2.79 9.70 1.59
N LEU A 27 2.09 8.98 2.46
CA LEU A 27 0.90 9.46 3.15
C LEU A 27 1.31 9.83 4.56
N SER A 28 0.92 11.02 5.00
CA SER A 28 1.18 11.52 6.35
C SER A 28 -0.09 12.14 6.91
N GLY A 29 -0.28 12.01 8.21
CA GLY A 29 -1.49 12.42 8.93
C GLY A 29 -1.46 11.86 10.35
N ASP A 30 -2.42 12.30 11.14
CA ASP A 30 -2.64 11.97 12.55
C ASP A 30 -3.90 11.13 12.78
N ASP A 31 -4.66 10.87 11.72
CA ASP A 31 -5.91 10.10 11.72
C ASP A 31 -5.73 8.81 10.92
N ASP A 32 -5.59 7.70 11.64
CA ASP A 32 -5.34 6.37 11.08
C ASP A 32 -6.46 5.91 10.13
N GLU A 33 -7.72 6.20 10.45
CA GLU A 33 -8.85 5.82 9.59
C GLU A 33 -8.81 6.57 8.25
N LYS A 34 -8.54 7.89 8.29
CA LYS A 34 -8.40 8.69 7.07
C LYS A 34 -7.17 8.28 6.25
N LEU A 35 -6.07 7.94 6.90
CA LEU A 35 -4.85 7.46 6.25
C LEU A 35 -5.10 6.12 5.55
N VAL A 36 -5.64 5.14 6.27
CA VAL A 36 -5.95 3.82 5.73
C VAL A 36 -7.02 3.92 4.64
N GLY A 37 -8.07 4.71 4.82
CA GLY A 37 -9.07 4.97 3.80
C GLY A 37 -8.49 5.59 2.52
N THR A 38 -7.53 6.50 2.67
CA THR A 38 -6.82 7.10 1.53
C THR A 38 -5.91 6.08 0.83
N LEU A 39 -5.22 5.23 1.59
CA LEU A 39 -4.41 4.15 1.07
C LEU A 39 -5.25 3.14 0.28
N ILE A 40 -6.40 2.70 0.82
CA ILE A 40 -7.35 1.80 0.14
C ILE A 40 -7.78 2.42 -1.19
N ALA A 41 -8.26 3.68 -1.17
CA ALA A 41 -8.71 4.35 -2.38
C ALA A 41 -7.60 4.44 -3.45
N MET A 42 -6.36 4.67 -3.04
CA MET A 42 -5.21 4.75 -3.94
C MET A 42 -4.86 3.38 -4.54
N VAL A 43 -4.77 2.34 -3.71
CA VAL A 43 -4.49 0.96 -4.15
C VAL A 43 -5.58 0.48 -5.11
N THR A 44 -6.85 0.62 -4.74
CA THR A 44 -7.98 0.23 -5.59
C THR A 44 -7.99 0.97 -6.92
N SER A 45 -7.74 2.28 -6.90
CA SER A 45 -7.69 3.07 -8.13
C SER A 45 -6.50 2.69 -9.02
N TYR A 46 -5.36 2.35 -8.41
CA TYR A 46 -4.21 1.81 -9.13
C TYR A 46 -4.57 0.48 -9.79
N VAL A 47 -5.03 -0.50 -9.00
CA VAL A 47 -5.32 -1.85 -9.52
C VAL A 47 -6.39 -1.80 -10.61
N ARG A 48 -7.48 -1.05 -10.41
CA ARG A 48 -8.54 -0.90 -11.42
C ARG A 48 -8.02 -0.33 -12.74
N ARG A 49 -7.03 0.57 -12.70
CA ARG A 49 -6.48 1.22 -13.90
C ARG A 49 -5.35 0.42 -14.55
N HIS A 50 -4.60 -0.35 -13.78
CA HIS A 50 -3.30 -0.87 -14.18
C HIS A 50 -3.17 -2.39 -14.11
N GLY A 51 -4.09 -3.05 -13.40
CA GLY A 51 -4.00 -4.47 -13.03
C GLY A 51 -2.86 -4.74 -12.05
N LEU A 52 -2.78 -6.00 -11.66
CA LEU A 52 -1.63 -6.60 -10.97
C LEU A 52 -1.16 -7.82 -11.77
N ARG A 53 0.14 -8.00 -11.83
CA ARG A 53 0.86 -9.19 -12.29
C ARG A 53 1.45 -9.95 -11.10
N GLU A 54 1.95 -9.22 -10.12
CA GLU A 54 2.56 -9.74 -8.90
C GLU A 54 1.74 -9.32 -7.67
N PRO A 55 1.87 -10.01 -6.53
CA PRO A 55 1.19 -9.65 -5.29
C PRO A 55 1.52 -8.24 -4.79
N ILE A 56 0.70 -7.75 -3.85
CA ILE A 56 0.99 -6.54 -3.06
C ILE A 56 1.69 -6.97 -1.78
N LEU A 57 2.81 -6.32 -1.44
CA LEU A 57 3.44 -6.44 -0.12
C LEU A 57 2.84 -5.39 0.83
N TYR A 58 2.41 -5.81 2.01
CA TYR A 58 2.08 -4.93 3.14
C TYR A 58 2.99 -5.25 4.33
N ALA A 59 3.96 -4.38 4.59
CA ALA A 59 4.88 -4.54 5.70
C ALA A 59 4.47 -3.65 6.89
N PHE A 60 4.47 -4.22 8.10
CA PHE A 60 4.00 -3.53 9.31
C PHE A 60 4.72 -3.98 10.57
N ASN A 61 4.62 -3.18 11.63
CA ASN A 61 5.09 -3.58 12.95
C ASN A 61 3.94 -4.20 13.76
N PRO A 62 4.00 -5.51 14.10
CA PRO A 62 2.93 -6.17 14.85
C PRO A 62 2.98 -5.90 16.37
N PHE A 63 4.09 -5.34 16.89
CA PHE A 63 4.27 -5.11 18.32
C PHE A 63 3.51 -3.87 18.83
N TYR A 64 3.02 -3.03 17.92
CA TYR A 64 2.16 -1.89 18.26
C TYR A 64 0.71 -2.18 17.87
N GLU A 65 -0.21 -1.92 18.80
CA GLU A 65 -1.64 -2.20 18.65
C GLU A 65 -2.25 -1.47 17.45
N ASP A 66 -1.90 -0.20 17.31
CA ASP A 66 -2.33 0.67 16.21
C ASP A 66 -1.80 0.20 14.85
N GLY A 67 -0.56 -0.29 14.77
CA GLY A 67 -0.02 -0.93 13.56
C GLY A 67 -0.81 -2.17 13.15
N SER A 68 -1.20 -3.00 14.12
CA SER A 68 -2.07 -4.15 13.89
C SER A 68 -3.50 -3.74 13.51
N GLN A 69 -4.00 -2.64 14.08
CA GLN A 69 -5.31 -2.07 13.77
C GLN A 69 -5.35 -1.52 12.34
N ARG A 70 -4.38 -0.70 11.92
CA ARG A 70 -4.27 -0.18 10.55
C ARG A 70 -4.21 -1.29 9.51
N LYS A 71 -3.40 -2.32 9.77
CA LYS A 71 -3.35 -3.52 8.92
C LYS A 71 -4.71 -4.22 8.81
N SER A 72 -5.46 -4.30 9.91
CA SER A 72 -6.78 -4.93 9.94
C SER A 72 -7.84 -4.08 9.22
N LEU A 73 -7.83 -2.75 9.40
CA LEU A 73 -8.66 -1.80 8.67
C LEU A 73 -8.39 -1.86 7.17
N PHE A 74 -7.12 -1.88 6.77
CA PHE A 74 -6.73 -2.00 5.37
C PHE A 74 -7.24 -3.31 4.78
N LYS A 75 -6.99 -4.43 5.46
CA LYS A 75 -7.47 -5.75 5.04
C LYS A 75 -8.99 -5.78 4.87
N ALA A 76 -9.74 -5.23 5.83
CA ALA A 76 -11.19 -5.15 5.75
C ALA A 76 -11.67 -4.32 4.55
N GLY A 77 -11.01 -3.18 4.27
CA GLY A 77 -11.39 -2.29 3.17
C GLY A 77 -11.05 -2.81 1.77
N VAL A 78 -10.06 -3.71 1.65
CA VAL A 78 -9.68 -4.33 0.37
C VAL A 78 -10.25 -5.73 0.16
N ASN A 79 -10.83 -6.35 1.19
CA ASN A 79 -11.37 -7.72 1.15
C ASN A 79 -12.44 -7.95 0.08
N GLN A 80 -13.10 -6.91 -0.42
CA GLN A 80 -14.08 -6.98 -1.51
C GLN A 80 -13.44 -7.00 -2.90
N GLN A 81 -12.11 -6.89 -2.98
CA GLN A 81 -11.35 -6.90 -4.22
C GLN A 81 -10.53 -8.19 -4.23
N ASP A 82 -10.53 -8.91 -5.35
CA ASP A 82 -9.71 -10.11 -5.57
C ASP A 82 -8.21 -9.75 -5.65
N LEU A 83 -7.67 -9.17 -4.57
CA LEU A 83 -6.29 -8.74 -4.44
C LEU A 83 -5.50 -9.77 -3.64
N ILE A 84 -4.39 -10.22 -4.22
CA ILE A 84 -3.42 -11.06 -3.50
C ILE A 84 -2.48 -10.13 -2.74
N ILE A 85 -2.63 -10.09 -1.41
CA ILE A 85 -1.84 -9.24 -0.52
C ILE A 85 -1.09 -10.11 0.48
N GLU A 86 0.23 -9.95 0.53
CA GLU A 86 1.10 -10.59 1.50
C GLU A 86 1.37 -9.62 2.66
N PHE A 87 0.86 -9.96 3.84
CA PHE A 87 1.09 -9.18 5.07
C PHE A 87 2.32 -9.73 5.79
N VAL A 88 3.36 -8.91 5.92
CA VAL A 88 4.66 -9.33 6.47
C VAL A 88 5.04 -8.45 7.66
N PRO A 89 5.21 -9.03 8.86
CA PRO A 89 5.80 -8.30 9.99
C PRO A 89 7.23 -7.85 9.70
N TYR A 90 7.66 -6.70 10.22
CA TYR A 90 9.00 -6.18 9.93
C TYR A 90 10.15 -7.11 10.33
N HIS A 91 10.01 -7.82 11.46
CA HIS A 91 11.00 -8.77 11.92
C HIS A 91 11.10 -10.02 11.03
N GLU A 92 10.18 -10.20 10.07
CA GLU A 92 10.15 -11.31 9.12
C GLU A 92 10.46 -10.88 7.68
N THR A 93 10.90 -9.64 7.43
CA THR A 93 11.15 -9.12 6.07
C THR A 93 12.20 -9.91 5.28
N GLN A 94 13.05 -10.68 5.94
CA GLN A 94 13.96 -11.62 5.26
C GLN A 94 13.21 -12.64 4.39
N LYS A 95 11.95 -12.97 4.71
CA LYS A 95 11.10 -13.90 3.94
C LYS A 95 10.69 -13.36 2.56
N VAL A 96 10.79 -12.04 2.34
CA VAL A 96 10.43 -11.41 1.06
C VAL A 96 11.61 -11.28 0.09
N LEU A 97 12.82 -11.62 0.51
CA LEU A 97 13.98 -11.63 -0.37
C LEU A 97 13.79 -12.65 -1.51
N GLY A 98 14.12 -12.23 -2.73
CA GLY A 98 13.94 -13.05 -3.93
C GLY A 98 12.50 -13.08 -4.47
N ARG A 99 11.56 -12.39 -3.82
CA ARG A 99 10.18 -12.21 -4.32
C ARG A 99 10.00 -10.87 -5.02
N THR A 100 9.04 -10.83 -5.94
CA THR A 100 8.65 -9.63 -6.69
C THR A 100 7.24 -9.18 -6.31
N TYR A 101 7.03 -7.87 -6.28
CA TYR A 101 5.76 -7.26 -5.93
C TYR A 101 5.50 -6.06 -6.84
N ASP A 102 4.24 -5.85 -7.21
CA ASP A 102 3.85 -4.68 -8.01
C ASP A 102 3.67 -3.42 -7.15
N LEU A 103 3.30 -3.61 -5.89
CA LEU A 103 3.17 -2.55 -4.90
C LEU A 103 3.79 -2.99 -3.58
N ALA A 104 4.47 -2.06 -2.92
CA ALA A 104 4.97 -2.22 -1.56
C ALA A 104 4.37 -1.12 -0.68
N ILE A 105 3.60 -1.52 0.32
CA ILE A 105 3.02 -0.67 1.34
C ILE A 105 3.85 -0.85 2.61
N LEU A 106 4.41 0.24 3.11
CA LEU A 106 5.29 0.26 4.28
C LEU A 106 4.63 1.10 5.38
N ASP A 107 4.19 0.47 6.46
CA ASP A 107 3.63 1.16 7.63
C ASP A 107 4.74 1.61 8.59
N LEU A 108 5.21 2.83 8.39
CA LEU A 108 6.38 3.39 9.09
C LEU A 108 6.03 4.24 10.32
N ILE A 109 4.75 4.32 10.73
CA ILE A 109 4.29 5.29 11.72
C ILE A 109 4.94 5.07 13.10
N ASN A 110 5.12 3.82 13.53
CA ASN A 110 5.71 3.49 14.86
C ASN A 110 7.12 2.91 14.79
N ASN A 111 7.86 3.24 13.73
CA ASN A 111 9.20 2.70 13.49
C ASN A 111 10.27 3.79 13.36
N LEU A 112 10.01 4.96 13.95
CA LEU A 112 10.97 6.06 14.10
C LEU A 112 11.59 6.04 15.50
#